data_AF-A0A842VDZ1-F1
#
_entry.id   AF-A0A842VDZ1-F1
#
_cell.length_a   1.000
_cell.length_b   1.000
_cell.length_c   1.000
_cell.angle_alpha   90.00
_cell.angle_beta   90.00
_cell.angle_gamma   90.00
#
_symmetry.space_group_name_H-M   'P 1'
#
loop_
_entity.id
_entity.type
_entity.pdbx_description
1 polymer ?
#
loop_
_entity_poly.entity_id
_entity_poly.type
_entity_poly.pdbx_seq_one_letter_code
_entity_poly.pdbx_strand_id
1 'polypeptide(L)'
;MPNIPEKDWKTLRAMQDDLLQTACGRILNKISKLIEESPDDNHKTYLNLWKTMRLEDGKIADMFNDVKRSNAKRKLAYWYGY
;
A
#
# COMPACT_ATOMS: atom_id res chain seq x y z
N MET A 1 5.33 -19.03 17.75
CA MET A 1 4.73 -17.75 18.24
C MET A 1 3.22 -17.90 18.24
N PRO A 2 2.48 -17.53 19.31
CA PRO A 2 1.03 -17.67 19.28
C PRO A 2 0.44 -16.72 18.23
N ASN A 3 -0.43 -17.28 17.38
CA ASN A 3 -1.22 -16.54 16.40
C ASN A 3 -2.06 -15.46 17.12
N ILE A 4 -2.28 -14.34 16.43
CA ILE A 4 -3.18 -13.27 16.90
C ILE A 4 -4.50 -13.89 17.36
N PRO A 5 -5.09 -13.52 18.52
CA PRO A 5 -6.39 -14.02 18.95
C PRO A 5 -7.46 -13.86 17.85
N GLU A 6 -8.43 -14.78 17.78
CA GLU A 6 -9.44 -14.77 16.71
C GLU A 6 -10.26 -13.47 16.68
N LYS A 7 -10.51 -12.88 17.85
CA LYS A 7 -11.19 -11.59 17.99
C LYS A 7 -10.42 -10.47 17.28
N ASP A 8 -9.13 -10.32 17.60
CA ASP A 8 -8.26 -9.30 17.01
C ASP A 8 -8.05 -9.55 15.51
N TRP A 9 -7.98 -10.82 15.09
CA TRP A 9 -7.92 -11.20 13.67
C TRP A 9 -9.15 -10.76 12.88
N LYS A 10 -10.35 -10.89 13.45
CA LYS A 10 -11.59 -10.38 12.82
C LYS A 10 -11.57 -8.86 12.69
N THR A 11 -11.10 -8.15 13.71
CA THR A 11 -10.93 -6.69 13.65
C THR A 11 -9.96 -6.29 12.54
N LEU A 12 -8.80 -6.93 12.46
CA LEU A 12 -7.81 -6.65 11.41
C LEU A 12 -8.35 -6.86 10.00
N ARG A 13 -9.11 -7.93 9.77
CA ARG A 13 -9.75 -8.18 8.47
C ARG A 13 -10.78 -7.11 8.13
N ALA A 14 -11.58 -6.67 9.11
CA ALA A 14 -12.57 -5.63 8.88
C ALA A 14 -11.94 -4.28 8.49
N MET A 15 -10.74 -3.98 8.99
CA MET A 15 -10.00 -2.75 8.67
C MET A 15 -9.23 -2.82 7.35
N GLN A 16 -9.08 -4.01 6.77
CA GLN A 16 -8.19 -4.22 5.62
C GLN A 16 -8.61 -3.38 4.41
N ASP A 17 -9.90 -3.30 4.13
CA ASP A 17 -10.44 -2.58 2.97
C ASP A 17 -10.24 -1.07 3.12
N ASP A 18 -10.51 -0.51 4.30
CA ASP A 18 -10.28 0.91 4.61
C ASP A 18 -8.80 1.30 4.50
N LEU A 19 -7.91 0.42 4.98
CA LEU A 19 -6.47 0.60 4.89
C LEU A 19 -5.98 0.52 3.43
N LEU A 20 -6.51 -0.41 2.64
CA LEU A 20 -6.21 -0.51 1.22
C LEU A 20 -6.65 0.75 0.48
N GLN A 21 -7.88 1.23 0.75
CA GLN A 21 -8.38 2.47 0.16
C GLN A 21 -7.50 3.67 0.54
N THR A 22 -7.10 3.77 1.80
CA THR A 22 -6.21 4.83 2.29
C THR A 22 -4.85 4.77 1.59
N ALA A 23 -4.27 3.57 1.47
CA ALA A 23 -2.99 3.37 0.81
C ALA A 23 -3.04 3.76 -0.67
N CYS A 24 -4.06 3.29 -1.40
CA CYS A 24 -4.31 3.68 -2.78
C CYS A 24 -4.49 5.20 -2.93
N GLY A 25 -5.24 5.84 -2.04
CA GLY A 25 -5.41 7.30 -2.03
C GLY A 25 -4.09 8.06 -1.86
N ARG A 26 -3.21 7.60 -0.96
CA ARG A 26 -1.87 8.19 -0.78
C ARG A 26 -1.01 8.05 -2.04
N ILE A 27 -1.05 6.91 -2.71
CA ILE A 27 -0.31 6.67 -3.96
C ILE A 27 -0.81 7.60 -5.07
N LEU A 28 -2.13 7.71 -5.24
CA LEU A 28 -2.74 8.59 -6.24
C LEU A 28 -2.37 10.05 -5.98
N ASN A 29 -2.43 10.52 -4.73
CA ASN A 29 -2.00 11.87 -4.38
C ASN A 29 -0.50 12.12 -4.70
N LYS A 30 0.36 11.13 -4.48
CA LYS A 30 1.77 11.20 -4.84
C LYS A 30 1.97 11.29 -6.36
N ILE A 31 1.19 10.52 -7.12
CA ILE A 31 1.19 10.54 -8.58
C ILE A 31 0.74 11.91 -9.11
N SER A 32 -0.34 12.48 -8.57
CA SER A 32 -0.82 13.81 -8.97
C SER A 32 0.26 14.88 -8.80
N LYS A 33 0.97 14.89 -7.66
CA LYS A 33 2.09 15.81 -7.42
C LYS A 33 3.22 15.63 -8.44
N LEU A 34 3.58 14.39 -8.76
CA LEU A 34 4.63 14.09 -9.74
C LEU A 34 4.27 14.62 -11.13
N ILE A 35 2.99 14.54 -11.52
CA ILE A 35 2.49 15.08 -12.79
C ILE A 35 2.57 16.62 -12.78
N GLU A 36 2.18 17.27 -11.68
CA GLU A 36 2.22 18.74 -11.54
C GLU A 36 3.66 19.31 -11.57
N GLU A 37 4.64 18.59 -11.04
CA GLU A 37 6.03 19.04 -10.91
C GLU A 37 6.87 18.95 -12.21
N SER A 38 6.39 18.31 -13.27
CA SER A 38 7.18 18.08 -14.50
C SER A 38 6.41 18.40 -15.80
N PRO A 39 6.08 19.69 -16.05
CA PRO A 39 5.32 20.11 -17.23
C PRO A 39 6.10 20.04 -18.56
N ASP A 40 7.44 20.12 -18.54
CA ASP A 40 8.24 20.37 -19.75
C ASP A 40 8.91 19.10 -20.36
N ASP A 41 8.76 17.92 -19.75
CA ASP A 41 9.31 16.65 -20.27
C ASP A 41 8.36 15.47 -20.05
N ASN A 42 7.35 15.38 -20.93
CA ASN A 42 6.29 14.37 -20.87
C ASN A 42 6.80 12.93 -20.86
N HIS A 43 7.86 12.63 -21.62
CA HIS A 43 8.40 11.27 -21.69
C HIS A 43 9.12 10.88 -20.40
N LYS A 44 9.89 11.79 -19.80
CA LYS A 44 10.51 11.57 -18.50
C LYS A 44 9.47 11.45 -17.39
N THR A 45 8.43 12.29 -17.41
CA THR A 45 7.29 12.19 -16.47
C THR A 45 6.62 10.83 -16.58
N TYR A 46 6.36 10.35 -17.79
CA TYR A 46 5.82 9.00 -18.04
C TYR A 46 6.71 7.90 -17.43
N LEU A 47 8.02 7.93 -17.68
CA LEU A 47 8.95 6.94 -17.14
C LEU A 47 9.03 6.98 -15.60
N ASN A 48 8.97 8.17 -15.01
CA ASN A 48 8.97 8.34 -13.56
C ASN A 48 7.66 7.85 -12.93
N LEU A 49 6.53 8.10 -13.57
CA LEU A 49 5.23 7.58 -13.17
C LEU A 49 5.23 6.05 -13.17
N TRP A 50 5.68 5.44 -14.27
CA TRP A 50 5.77 3.98 -14.39
C TRP A 50 6.62 3.35 -13.28
N LYS A 51 7.80 3.92 -13.01
CA LYS A 51 8.68 3.48 -11.92
C LYS A 51 8.01 3.59 -10.56
N THR A 52 7.33 4.72 -10.31
CA THR A 52 6.63 4.99 -9.05
C THR A 52 5.49 3.99 -8.85
N MET A 53 4.65 3.79 -9.86
CA MET A 53 3.56 2.82 -9.82
C MET A 53 4.06 1.40 -9.54
N ARG A 54 5.11 0.95 -10.22
CA ARG A 54 5.71 -0.38 -9.99
C ARG A 54 6.22 -0.56 -8.57
N LEU A 55 6.84 0.48 -8.00
CA LEU A 55 7.32 0.45 -6.63
C LEU A 55 6.16 0.36 -5.64
N GLU A 56 5.15 1.22 -5.79
CA GLU A 56 4.02 1.28 -4.86
C GLU A 56 3.13 0.03 -4.98
N ASP A 57 2.95 -0.54 -6.17
CA ASP A 57 2.26 -1.82 -6.40
C ASP A 57 2.92 -2.96 -5.62
N GLY A 58 4.26 -3.03 -5.62
CA GLY A 58 5.01 -3.99 -4.81
C GLY A 58 4.72 -3.84 -3.30
N LYS A 59 4.65 -2.60 -2.80
CA LYS A 59 4.31 -2.36 -1.38
C LYS A 59 2.87 -2.74 -1.07
N ILE A 60 1.92 -2.43 -1.97
CA ILE A 60 0.53 -2.85 -1.84
C ILE A 60 0.43 -4.37 -1.78
N ALA A 61 1.16 -5.08 -2.64
CA ALA A 61 1.24 -6.54 -2.60
C ALA A 61 1.79 -7.04 -1.25
N ASP A 62 2.90 -6.47 -0.78
CA ASP A 62 3.51 -6.83 0.50
C ASP A 62 2.59 -6.58 1.70
N MET A 63 1.71 -5.57 1.62
CA MET A 63 0.73 -5.22 2.64
C MET A 63 -0.54 -6.06 2.57
N PHE A 64 -1.10 -6.28 1.39
CA PHE A 64 -2.49 -6.74 1.23
C PHE A 64 -2.65 -8.08 0.51
N ASN A 65 -1.61 -8.61 -0.15
CA ASN A 65 -1.71 -9.95 -0.74
C ASN A 65 -1.55 -11.04 0.32
N ASP A 66 -2.38 -12.08 0.24
CA ASP A 66 -2.30 -13.27 1.09
C ASP A 66 -2.33 -12.97 2.60
N VAL A 67 -3.16 -12.01 3.05
CA VAL A 67 -3.31 -11.70 4.48
C VAL A 67 -3.93 -12.90 5.19
N LYS A 68 -3.17 -13.50 6.09
CA LYS A 68 -3.54 -14.70 6.86
C LYS A 68 -3.24 -14.48 8.32
N ARG A 69 -4.00 -15.14 9.19
CA ARG A 69 -3.79 -15.07 10.66
C ARG A 69 -2.35 -15.41 11.08
N SER A 70 -1.69 -16.32 10.35
CA SER A 70 -0.30 -16.73 10.59
C SER A 70 0.75 -15.68 10.21
N ASN A 71 0.45 -14.80 9.25
CA ASN A 71 1.34 -13.73 8.80
C ASN A 71 0.88 -12.33 9.24
N ALA A 72 -0.22 -12.24 9.98
CA ALA A 72 -0.87 -10.99 10.36
C ALA A 72 0.03 -10.02 11.14
N LYS A 73 0.94 -10.53 12.00
CA LYS A 73 1.92 -9.66 12.70
C LYS A 73 2.87 -8.96 11.73
N ARG A 74 3.31 -9.65 10.67
CA ARG A 74 4.16 -9.07 9.63
C ARG A 74 3.39 -8.03 8.81
N LYS A 75 2.13 -8.34 8.46
CA LYS A 75 1.26 -7.40 7.74
C LYS A 75 0.99 -6.13 8.55
N LEU A 76 0.72 -6.28 9.85
CA LEU A 76 0.58 -5.16 10.80
C LEU A 76 1.81 -4.26 10.84
N ALA A 77 3.02 -4.83 10.84
CA ALA A 77 4.25 -4.05 10.81
C ALA A 77 4.36 -3.22 9.52
N TYR A 78 3.95 -3.78 8.37
CA TYR A 78 3.90 -3.01 7.12
C TYR A 78 2.84 -1.89 7.17
N TRP A 79 1.66 -2.17 7.72
CA TRP A 79 0.59 -1.16 7.83
C TRP A 79 0.95 -0.02 8.81
N TYR A 80 1.70 -0.29 9.87
CA TYR A 80 2.15 0.74 10.82
C TYR A 80 3.19 1.69 10.21
N GLY A 81 4.01 1.20 9.28
CA GLY A 81 5.08 1.99 8.66
C GLY A 81 4.69 2.72 7.37
N TYR A 82 3.43 2.57 6.92
CA TYR A 82 2.95 3.10 5.64
C TYR A 82 2.02 4.29 5.81
#